data_AF-A0A524GME1-F1
#
_entry.id   AF-A0A524GME1-F1
#
_cell.length_a   1.000
_cell.length_b   1.000
_cell.length_c   1.000
_cell.angle_alpha   90.00
_cell.angle_beta   90.00
_cell.angle_gamma   90.00
#
_symmetry.space_group_name_H-M   'P 1'
#
loop_
_entity.id
_entity.type
_entity.pdbx_description
1 polymer ?
#
loop_
_entity_poly.entity_id
_entity_poly.type
_entity_poly.pdbx_seq_one_letter_code
_entity_poly.pdbx_strand_id
1 'polypeptide(L)'
;MITKRMLIFFSAIALCAGFTVPLSASGQPTPVTGSAGSPAIFFPEKVYEFQPVVDGVKVVHDFVVMNKGTTPLLINNVRTG
;
A
#
# COMPACT_ATOMS: atom_id res chain seq x y z
N MET A 1 -29.31 -25.70 46.36
CA MET A 1 -29.28 -25.89 44.88
C MET A 1 -28.83 -24.59 44.20
N ILE A 2 -27.56 -24.19 44.36
CA ILE A 2 -27.01 -22.94 43.77
C ILE A 2 -25.57 -23.11 43.23
N THR A 3 -25.12 -24.33 42.98
CA THR A 3 -23.67 -24.65 42.85
C THR A 3 -23.21 -25.05 41.45
N LYS A 4 -24.04 -24.95 40.40
CA LYS A 4 -23.71 -25.47 39.05
C LYS A 4 -23.40 -24.44 37.96
N ARG A 5 -23.41 -23.14 38.24
CA ARG A 5 -23.05 -22.08 37.26
C ARG A 5 -21.64 -21.51 37.42
N MET A 6 -20.88 -21.99 38.40
CA MET A 6 -19.53 -21.52 38.74
C MET A 6 -18.51 -22.67 38.66
N LEU A 7 -18.59 -23.49 37.60
CA LEU A 7 -17.66 -24.63 37.42
C LEU A 7 -17.26 -24.87 35.95
N ILE A 8 -17.39 -23.87 35.07
CA ILE A 8 -16.89 -23.97 33.69
C ILE A 8 -15.95 -22.78 33.40
N PHE A 9 -15.05 -22.49 34.34
CA PHE A 9 -14.02 -21.47 34.16
C PHE A 9 -12.58 -22.00 34.36
N PHE A 10 -12.39 -23.31 34.57
CA PHE A 10 -11.09 -23.85 34.98
C PHE A 10 -10.74 -25.20 34.34
N SER A 11 -10.99 -25.35 33.03
CA SER A 11 -10.49 -26.52 32.31
C SER A 11 -9.82 -26.12 30.99
N ALA A 12 -8.49 -26.20 31.04
CA ALA A 12 -7.62 -26.69 29.96
C ALA A 12 -7.66 -25.97 28.60
N ILE A 13 -6.93 -24.85 28.50
CA ILE A 13 -6.12 -24.59 27.30
C ILE A 13 -4.70 -24.25 27.77
N ALA A 14 -3.97 -25.31 28.12
CA ALA A 14 -2.52 -25.33 28.18
C ALA A 14 -2.04 -25.96 26.87
N LEU A 15 -1.98 -25.19 25.78
CA LEU A 15 -1.09 -25.42 24.64
C LEU A 15 -1.17 -24.25 23.63
N CYS A 16 -0.51 -23.14 23.94
CA CYS A 16 -0.06 -22.19 22.91
C CYS A 16 1.43 -22.00 23.10
N ALA A 17 2.18 -23.06 22.81
CA ALA A 17 3.61 -22.98 22.59
C ALA A 17 3.83 -21.96 21.47
N GLY A 18 4.62 -20.93 21.77
CA GLY A 18 4.90 -19.81 20.89
C GLY A 18 5.40 -20.28 19.53
N PHE A 19 4.65 -19.94 18.50
CA PHE A 19 5.18 -19.80 17.16
C PHE A 19 5.05 -18.33 16.79
N THR A 20 5.97 -17.51 17.30
CA THR A 20 6.15 -16.14 16.82
C THR A 20 6.78 -16.24 15.44
N VAL A 21 5.96 -16.26 14.39
CA VAL A 21 6.44 -16.05 13.03
C VAL A 21 6.94 -14.60 12.98
N PRO A 22 8.23 -14.32 12.74
CA PRO A 22 8.63 -12.97 12.40
C PRO A 22 7.93 -12.63 11.08
N LEU A 23 7.05 -11.64 11.11
CA LEU A 23 6.48 -11.03 9.92
C LEU A 23 7.62 -10.33 9.19
N SER A 24 8.34 -11.07 8.34
CA SER A 24 9.25 -10.51 7.37
C SER A 24 8.43 -9.72 6.35
N ALA A 25 8.25 -8.43 6.62
CA ALA A 25 7.75 -7.46 5.66
C ALA A 25 8.84 -7.16 4.62
N SER A 26 9.17 -8.14 3.77
CA SER A 26 10.15 -7.99 2.67
C SER A 26 9.56 -7.33 1.41
N GLY A 27 8.42 -6.64 1.52
CA GLY A 27 7.71 -6.08 0.38
C GLY A 27 7.25 -4.63 0.51
N GLN A 28 7.58 -3.92 1.60
CA GLN A 28 7.24 -2.50 1.69
C GLN A 28 8.13 -1.73 0.69
N PRO A 29 7.57 -1.04 -0.31
CA PRO A 29 8.35 -0.12 -1.14
C PRO A 29 8.84 0.97 -0.19
N THR A 30 10.12 0.92 0.17
CA THR A 30 10.74 1.99 0.93
C THR A 30 10.65 3.25 0.07
N PRO A 31 10.09 4.36 0.60
CA PRO A 31 10.20 5.62 -0.08
C PRO A 31 11.69 5.92 -0.19
N VAL A 32 12.21 5.90 -1.42
CA VAL A 32 13.57 6.36 -1.70
C VAL A 32 13.59 7.84 -1.35
N THR A 33 14.03 8.15 -0.13
CA THR A 33 14.32 9.52 0.26
C THR A 33 15.55 9.87 -0.55
N GLY A 34 15.34 10.61 -1.64
CA GLY A 34 16.42 11.07 -2.51
C GLY A 34 17.51 11.72 -1.68
N SER A 35 18.77 11.42 -2.00
CA SER A 35 19.91 12.11 -1.40
C SER A 35 19.68 13.62 -1.49
N ALA A 36 19.97 14.35 -0.40
CA ALA A 36 19.75 15.79 -0.35
C ALA A 36 20.33 16.46 -1.60
N GLY A 37 19.47 17.03 -2.45
CA GLY A 37 19.87 17.61 -3.74
C GLY A 37 19.39 16.89 -5.01
N SER A 38 18.70 15.75 -4.93
CA SER A 38 18.21 15.05 -6.14
C SER A 38 16.77 15.45 -6.53
N PRO A 39 16.38 15.36 -7.82
CA PRO A 39 14.97 15.42 -8.18
C PRO A 39 14.26 14.19 -7.60
N ALA A 40 12.98 14.33 -7.27
CA ALA A 40 12.20 13.21 -6.73
C ALA A 40 10.81 13.20 -7.37
N ILE A 41 10.62 12.28 -8.31
CA ILE A 41 9.34 12.10 -8.99
C ILE A 41 8.32 11.44 -8.06
N PHE A 42 7.12 11.98 -8.04
CA PHE A 42 6.00 11.45 -7.27
C PHE A 42 4.73 11.46 -8.11
N PHE A 43 4.07 10.30 -8.16
CA PHE A 43 2.78 10.11 -8.80
C PHE A 43 1.73 9.91 -7.69
N PRO A 44 0.79 10.84 -7.51
CA PRO A 44 -0.33 10.66 -6.59
C PRO A 44 -1.20 9.46 -7.00
N GLU A 45 -1.35 9.25 -8.30
CA GLU A 45 -2.08 8.15 -8.91
C GLU A 45 -1.22 7.53 -10.01
N LYS A 46 -1.05 6.21 -9.96
CA LYS A 46 -0.19 5.46 -10.90
C LYS A 46 -1.00 4.67 -11.92
N VAL A 47 -2.25 4.37 -11.59
CA VAL A 47 -3.15 3.54 -12.37
C VAL A 47 -4.52 4.19 -12.27
N TYR A 48 -5.14 4.41 -13.43
CA TYR A 48 -6.53 4.85 -13.52
C TYR A 48 -7.32 3.80 -14.29
N GLU A 49 -8.44 3.36 -13.72
CA GLU A 49 -9.34 2.41 -14.35
C GLU A 49 -10.55 3.15 -14.92
N PHE A 50 -10.64 3.17 -16.24
CA PHE A 50 -11.81 3.70 -16.92
C PHE A 50 -13.01 2.81 -16.62
N GLN A 51 -14.08 3.43 -16.10
CA GLN A 51 -15.37 2.77 -15.94
C GLN A 51 -15.97 2.43 -17.31
N PRO A 52 -16.98 1.54 -17.39
CA PRO A 52 -17.64 1.24 -18.65
C PRO A 52 -18.03 2.52 -19.40
N VAL A 53 -17.48 2.68 -20.60
CA VAL A 53 -17.72 3.84 -21.46
C VAL A 53 -18.68 3.48 -22.58
N VAL A 54 -19.48 4.46 -23.01
CA VAL A 54 -20.37 4.30 -24.17
C VAL A 54 -19.55 4.44 -25.45
N ASP A 55 -19.86 3.62 -26.45
CA ASP A 55 -19.21 3.67 -27.75
C ASP A 55 -19.32 5.05 -28.40
N GLY A 56 -18.22 5.46 -29.05
CA GLY A 56 -18.13 6.75 -29.74
C GLY A 56 -17.88 7.96 -28.84
N VAL A 57 -17.82 7.78 -27.51
CA VAL A 57 -17.53 8.86 -26.57
C VAL A 57 -16.04 8.92 -26.25
N LYS A 58 -15.45 10.12 -26.37
CA LYS A 58 -14.08 10.37 -25.91
C LYS A 58 -14.07 10.59 -24.41
N VAL A 59 -13.33 9.75 -23.68
CA VAL A 59 -13.05 9.93 -22.25
C VAL A 59 -11.57 10.24 -22.08
N VAL A 60 -11.27 11.25 -21.27
CA VAL A 60 -9.91 11.73 -21.01
C VAL A 60 -9.66 11.65 -19.51
N HIS A 61 -8.47 11.19 -19.14
CA HIS A 61 -7.99 11.22 -17.76
C HIS A 61 -6.55 11.73 -17.76
N ASP A 62 -6.29 12.72 -16.91
CA ASP A 62 -4.98 13.36 -16.77
C ASP A 62 -4.27 12.85 -15.52
N PHE A 63 -3.01 12.42 -15.68
CA PHE A 63 -2.16 12.08 -14.54
C PHE A 63 -1.41 13.31 -14.03
N VAL A 64 -1.39 13.48 -12.71
CA VAL A 64 -0.56 14.50 -12.06
C VAL A 64 0.81 13.93 -11.74
N VAL A 65 1.87 14.67 -12.10
CA VAL A 65 3.25 14.32 -11.75
C VAL A 65 3.84 15.46 -10.94
N MET A 66 4.42 15.13 -9.78
CA MET A 66 5.00 16.10 -8.88
C MET A 66 6.51 15.88 -8.74
N ASN A 67 7.28 16.95 -8.79
CA ASN A 67 8.66 16.94 -8.32
C ASN A 67 8.70 17.32 -6.84
N LYS A 68 8.93 16.35 -5.96
CA LYS A 68 9.13 16.54 -4.52
C LYS A 68 10.61 16.66 -4.13
N GLY A 69 11.50 16.71 -5.13
CA GLY A 69 12.93 16.90 -4.93
C GLY A 69 13.31 18.38 -4.82
N THR A 70 14.60 18.64 -4.64
CA THR A 70 15.14 20.00 -4.49
C THR A 70 15.83 20.53 -5.75
N THR A 71 15.87 19.75 -6.81
CA THR A 71 16.43 20.12 -8.12
C THR A 71 15.44 19.83 -9.25
N PRO A 72 15.58 20.47 -10.43
CA PRO A 72 14.65 20.30 -11.55
C PRO A 72 14.48 18.85 -11.99
N LEU A 73 13.23 18.43 -12.22
CA LEU A 73 12.89 17.11 -12.77
C LEU A 73 12.78 17.21 -14.29
N LEU A 74 13.69 16.53 -15.01
CA LEU A 74 13.64 16.40 -16.47
C LEU A 74 12.97 15.07 -16.85
N ILE A 75 11.88 15.13 -17.60
CA ILE A 75 11.13 13.96 -18.08
C ILE A 75 11.45 13.74 -19.55
N ASN A 76 12.04 12.59 -19.88
CA ASN A 76 12.45 12.22 -21.24
C ASN A 76 11.99 10.79 -21.57
N ASN A 77 11.91 10.44 -22.85
CA ASN A 77 11.57 9.09 -23.33
C ASN A 77 10.21 8.55 -22.84
N VAL A 78 9.16 9.39 -22.90
CA VAL A 78 7.79 8.95 -22.59
C VAL A 78 7.33 7.92 -23.61
N ARG A 79 6.79 6.79 -23.13
CA ARG A 79 6.28 5.70 -23.96
C ARG A 79 4.85 5.35 -23.54
N THR A 80 4.01 5.08 -24.52
CA THR A 80 2.73 4.40 -24.31
C THR A 80 2.97 2.89 -24.25
N GLY A 81 2.23 2.20 -23.38
CA GLY A 81 2.16 0.75 -23.36
C GLY A 81 1.32 0.20 -24.50
#